data_AF-A0A8S3HZ10-F1
#
_entry.id   AF-A0A8S3HZ10-F1
#
_cell.length_a   1.000
_cell.length_b   1.000
_cell.length_c   1.000
_cell.angle_alpha   90.00
_cell.angle_beta   90.00
_cell.angle_gamma   90.00
#
_symmetry.space_group_name_H-M   'P 1'
#
loop_
_entity.id
_entity.type
_entity.pdbx_description
1 polymer ?
#
loop_
_entity_poly.entity_id
_entity_poly.type
_entity_poly.pdbx_seq_one_letter_code
_entity_poly.pdbx_strand_id
1 'polypeptide(L)'
;MVLSEKQKNELNQAIADYLSTSGYTISFKEFCREANISNNESAERKDQLEKKWTSVIRLQKKVMDLESKLQEALQEATTGGPTREKRQPNEWIPRPPEKFELKGHRDTVTRVVFHPTFDILASASEDATIKIWDYESGEHERTLKGHTAPVQDVSFDHTGKWL
;
A
#
# COMPACT_ATOMS: atom_id res chain seq x y z
N MET A 1 6.90 36.15 10.16
CA MET A 1 5.76 36.48 9.27
C MET A 1 4.90 37.49 10.00
N VAL A 2 4.77 38.73 9.50
CA VAL A 2 3.95 39.76 10.14
C VAL A 2 2.57 39.71 9.48
N LEU A 3 1.52 39.47 10.29
CA LEU A 3 0.13 39.47 9.83
C LEU A 3 -0.33 40.90 9.57
N SER A 4 -1.07 41.12 8.48
CA SER A 4 -1.76 42.39 8.26
C SER A 4 -2.81 42.62 9.36
N GLU A 5 -3.08 43.88 9.72
CA GLU A 5 -4.11 44.22 10.72
C GLU A 5 -5.47 43.62 10.38
N LYS A 6 -5.84 43.57 9.10
CA LYS A 6 -7.09 42.92 8.64
C LYS A 6 -7.10 41.42 8.94
N GLN A 7 -6.00 40.72 8.65
CA GLN A 7 -5.87 39.28 8.91
C GLN A 7 -5.87 38.98 10.41
N LYS A 8 -5.24 39.87 11.20
CA LYS A 8 -5.23 39.77 12.67
C LYS A 8 -6.64 39.92 13.23
N ASN A 9 -7.41 40.88 12.73
CA ASN A 9 -8.80 41.08 13.17
C ASN A 9 -9.70 39.90 12.77
N GLU A 10 -9.55 39.37 11.56
CA GLU A 10 -10.28 38.17 11.11
C GLU A 10 -9.93 36.91 11.93
N LEU A 11 -8.65 36.73 12.27
CA LEU A 11 -8.19 35.64 13.12
C LEU A 11 -8.74 35.78 14.54
N ASN A 12 -8.66 36.97 15.12
CA ASN A 12 -9.18 37.28 16.44
C ASN A 12 -10.69 37.02 16.52
N GLN A 13 -11.45 37.39 15.49
CA GLN A 13 -12.87 37.09 15.41
C GLN A 13 -13.14 35.57 15.40
N ALA A 14 -12.41 34.82 14.57
CA ALA A 14 -12.57 33.36 14.49
C ALA A 14 -12.20 32.63 15.80
N ILE A 15 -11.21 33.16 16.55
CA ILE A 15 -10.84 32.65 17.88
C ILE A 15 -11.96 32.93 18.89
N ALA A 16 -12.51 34.15 18.90
CA ALA A 16 -13.62 34.49 19.79
C ALA A 16 -14.86 33.61 19.55
N ASP A 17 -15.21 33.38 18.27
CA ASP A 17 -16.31 32.50 17.89
C ASP A 17 -16.08 31.04 18.34
N TYR A 18 -14.84 30.55 18.23
CA TYR A 18 -14.46 29.22 18.69
C TYR A 18 -14.56 29.07 20.21
N LEU A 19 -14.04 30.04 20.98
CA LEU A 19 -14.10 30.03 22.44
C LEU A 19 -15.55 30.07 22.95
N SER A 20 -16.40 30.85 22.31
CA SER A 20 -17.83 30.91 22.59
C SER A 20 -18.53 29.57 22.30
N THR A 21 -18.28 28.97 21.14
CA THR A 21 -18.92 27.71 20.70
C THR A 21 -18.45 26.51 21.52
N SER A 22 -17.18 26.48 21.92
CA SER A 22 -16.58 25.40 22.73
C SER A 22 -16.89 25.51 24.22
N GLY A 23 -17.57 26.58 24.66
CA GLY A 23 -17.98 26.78 26.06
C GLY A 23 -16.89 27.37 26.97
N TYR A 24 -15.81 27.92 26.43
CA TYR A 24 -14.71 28.53 27.21
C TYR A 24 -15.02 29.99 27.60
N THR A 25 -16.01 30.18 28.48
CA THR A 25 -16.58 31.50 28.81
C THR A 25 -15.63 32.46 29.52
N ILE A 26 -14.70 31.95 30.34
CA ILE A 26 -13.74 32.77 31.10
C ILE A 26 -12.68 33.33 30.15
N SER A 27 -12.08 32.46 29.34
CA SER A 27 -11.09 32.83 28.32
C SER A 27 -11.68 33.73 27.24
N PHE A 28 -12.94 33.53 26.87
CA PHE A 28 -13.65 34.40 25.94
C PHE A 28 -13.74 35.85 26.44
N LYS A 29 -14.14 36.05 27.71
CA LYS A 29 -14.30 37.40 28.29
C LYS A 29 -12.98 38.17 28.38
N GLU A 30 -11.90 37.51 28.82
CA GLU A 30 -10.57 38.13 28.88
C GLU A 30 -10.06 38.45 27.48
N PHE A 31 -10.22 37.53 26.51
CA PHE A 31 -9.78 37.73 25.14
C PHE A 31 -10.52 38.89 24.43
N CYS A 32 -11.83 39.03 24.64
CA CYS A 32 -12.59 40.16 24.10
C CYS A 32 -12.12 41.51 24.64
N ARG A 33 -11.70 41.56 25.93
CA ARG A 33 -11.17 42.76 26.57
C ARG A 33 -9.81 43.17 26.00
N GLU A 34 -8.94 42.21 25.75
CA GLU A 34 -7.60 42.45 25.19
C GLU A 34 -7.63 42.81 23.70
N ALA A 35 -8.53 42.18 22.93
CA ALA A 35 -8.59 42.33 21.48
C ALA A 35 -9.52 43.46 21.00
N ASN A 36 -10.19 44.20 21.90
CA ASN A 36 -11.16 45.27 21.59
C ASN A 36 -12.21 44.85 20.55
N ILE A 37 -12.71 43.62 20.63
CA ILE A 37 -13.69 43.07 19.69
C ILE A 37 -15.09 43.51 20.16
N SER A 38 -15.80 44.31 19.36
CA SER A 38 -17.22 44.60 19.62
C SER A 38 -18.06 43.36 19.35
N ASN A 39 -18.86 42.91 20.32
CA ASN A 39 -19.85 41.84 20.15
C ASN A 39 -20.85 42.24 19.07
N ASN A 40 -20.59 41.83 17.84
CA ASN A 40 -21.55 41.87 16.75
C ASN A 40 -21.85 40.41 16.40
N GLU A 41 -23.09 39.98 16.66
CA GLU A 41 -23.53 38.60 16.46
C GLU A 41 -23.44 38.23 14.98
N SER A 42 -22.33 37.61 14.56
CA SER A 42 -22.21 37.01 13.24
C SER A 42 -22.49 35.51 13.32
N ALA A 43 -23.77 35.14 13.27
CA ALA A 43 -24.25 33.76 13.25
C ALA A 43 -23.65 32.91 12.10
N GLU A 44 -23.10 33.55 11.05
CA GLU A 44 -22.57 32.89 9.85
C GLU A 44 -21.13 32.37 9.97
N ARG A 45 -20.38 32.68 11.05
CA ARG A 45 -18.94 32.33 11.16
C ARG A 45 -18.62 31.19 12.13
N LYS A 46 -19.63 30.51 12.67
CA LYS A 46 -19.41 29.33 13.52
C LYS A 46 -18.57 28.28 12.78
N ASP A 47 -17.51 27.83 13.45
CA ASP A 47 -16.59 26.75 13.04
C ASP A 47 -15.56 27.07 11.94
N GLN A 48 -15.34 28.34 11.59
CA GLN A 48 -14.30 28.68 10.60
C GLN A 48 -12.89 28.28 11.03
N LEU A 49 -12.56 28.38 12.32
CA LEU A 49 -11.24 28.07 12.84
C LEU A 49 -10.92 26.57 12.73
N GLU A 50 -11.84 25.70 13.17
CA GLU A 50 -11.67 24.24 13.10
C GLU A 50 -11.63 23.73 11.66
N LYS A 51 -12.49 24.26 10.78
CA LYS A 51 -12.49 23.90 9.35
C LYS A 51 -11.18 24.29 8.67
N LYS A 52 -10.63 25.47 8.99
CA LYS A 52 -9.32 25.90 8.50
C LYS A 52 -8.21 25.02 9.07
N TRP A 53 -8.25 24.72 10.37
CA TRP A 53 -7.26 23.87 11.04
C TRP A 53 -7.17 22.46 10.45
N THR A 54 -8.32 21.78 10.33
CA THR A 54 -8.40 20.44 9.73
C THR A 54 -7.98 20.45 8.25
N SER A 55 -8.33 21.51 7.51
CA SER A 55 -7.89 21.68 6.12
C SER A 55 -6.38 21.87 6.01
N VAL A 56 -5.77 22.65 6.91
CA VAL A 56 -4.31 22.86 6.95
C VAL A 56 -3.59 21.53 7.20
N ILE A 57 -4.02 20.75 8.19
CA ILE A 57 -3.41 19.43 8.48
C ILE A 57 -3.53 18.51 7.26
N ARG A 58 -4.72 18.43 6.65
CA ARG A 58 -4.95 17.61 5.46
C ARG A 58 -4.08 18.06 4.29
N LEU A 59 -3.93 19.36 4.08
CA LEU A 59 -3.07 19.90 3.02
C LEU A 59 -1.59 19.65 3.32
N GLN A 60 -1.13 19.82 4.56
CA GLN A 60 0.25 19.51 4.96
C GLN A 60 0.58 18.03 4.70
N LYS A 61 -0.32 17.12 5.10
CA LYS A 61 -0.16 15.69 4.80
C LYS A 61 -0.06 15.43 3.29
N LYS A 62 -0.96 16.03 2.51
CA LYS A 62 -0.94 15.89 1.05
C LYS A 62 0.32 16.47 0.41
N VAL A 63 0.85 17.58 0.93
CA VAL A 63 2.11 18.17 0.47
C VAL A 63 3.27 17.21 0.78
N MET A 64 3.36 16.67 2.00
CA MET A 64 4.39 15.69 2.37
C MET A 64 4.33 14.44 1.48
N ASP A 65 3.13 13.90 1.24
CA ASP A 65 2.94 12.73 0.37
C ASP A 65 3.38 13.03 -1.08
N LEU A 66 3.11 14.24 -1.58
CA LEU A 66 3.52 14.66 -2.93
C LEU A 66 5.02 14.93 -3.03
N GLU A 67 5.63 15.51 -1.98
CA GLU A 67 7.08 15.71 -1.90
C GLU A 67 7.81 14.37 -1.88
N SER A 68 7.33 13.37 -1.13
CA SER A 68 7.87 12.00 -1.14
C SER A 68 7.81 11.38 -2.54
N LYS A 69 6.64 11.45 -3.19
CA LYS A 69 6.47 10.93 -4.56
C LYS A 69 7.34 11.64 -5.58
N LEU A 70 7.52 12.95 -5.42
CA LEU A 70 8.39 13.74 -6.28
C LEU A 70 9.86 13.33 -6.08
N GLN A 71 10.29 13.10 -4.84
CA GLN A 71 11.63 12.60 -4.53
C GLN A 71 11.86 11.20 -5.11
N GLU A 72 10.91 10.28 -4.95
CA GLU A 72 10.95 8.94 -5.53
C GLU A 72 11.09 9.01 -7.06
N ALA A 73 10.26 9.81 -7.74
CA ALA A 73 10.31 9.96 -9.19
C ALA A 73 11.64 10.60 -9.69
N LEU A 74 12.19 11.56 -8.95
CA LEU A 74 13.50 12.14 -9.25
C LEU A 74 14.63 11.13 -9.04
N GLN A 75 14.54 10.32 -7.99
CA GLN A 75 15.49 9.24 -7.72
C GLN A 75 15.45 8.19 -8.85
N GLU A 76 14.27 7.75 -9.27
CA GLU A 76 14.08 6.85 -10.41
C GLU A 76 14.65 7.44 -11.71
N ALA A 77 14.46 8.73 -11.97
CA ALA A 77 15.05 9.39 -13.14
C ALA A 77 16.58 9.46 -13.09
N THR A 78 17.16 9.48 -11.89
CA THR A 78 18.62 9.58 -11.69
C THR A 78 19.30 8.20 -11.71
N THR A 79 18.69 7.19 -11.09
CA THR A 79 19.26 5.85 -10.92
C THR A 79 18.74 4.80 -11.92
N GLY A 80 17.75 5.15 -12.75
CA GLY A 80 17.03 4.22 -13.62
C GLY A 80 15.85 3.55 -12.91
N GLY A 81 15.18 2.63 -13.61
CA GLY A 81 14.05 1.85 -13.07
C GLY A 81 14.40 1.15 -11.75
N PRO A 82 13.42 0.66 -10.97
CA PRO A 82 13.61 0.31 -9.58
C PRO A 82 14.73 -0.72 -9.46
N THR A 83 15.92 -0.24 -9.09
CA THR A 83 16.97 -1.12 -8.62
C THR A 83 16.39 -1.64 -7.33
N ARG A 84 15.89 -2.89 -7.35
CA ARG A 84 15.43 -3.62 -6.16
C ARG A 84 16.43 -3.31 -5.07
N GLU A 85 16.10 -2.35 -4.19
CA GLU A 85 17.02 -1.99 -3.14
C GLU A 85 17.30 -3.28 -2.39
N LYS A 86 18.57 -3.52 -2.05
CA LYS A 86 18.96 -4.72 -1.32
C LYS A 86 18.21 -4.66 -0.01
N ARG A 87 17.05 -5.35 0.06
CA ARG A 87 16.15 -5.38 1.21
C ARG A 87 17.01 -5.56 2.46
N GLN A 88 16.88 -4.63 3.40
CA GLN A 88 17.64 -4.70 4.63
C GLN A 88 17.27 -6.00 5.37
N PRO A 89 18.18 -6.64 6.11
CA PRO A 89 17.89 -7.90 6.82
C PRO A 89 16.64 -7.85 7.71
N ASN A 90 16.24 -6.68 8.23
CA ASN A 90 15.02 -6.48 9.01
C ASN A 90 13.72 -6.46 8.19
N GLU A 91 13.81 -6.25 6.88
CA GLU A 91 12.70 -6.28 5.92
C GLU A 91 12.56 -7.65 5.25
N TRP A 92 13.38 -8.62 5.70
CA TRP A 92 13.32 -9.99 5.28
C TRP A 92 12.05 -10.63 5.86
N ILE A 93 11.04 -10.82 5.02
CA ILE A 93 9.96 -11.75 5.35
C ILE A 93 10.60 -13.14 5.36
N PRO A 94 10.69 -13.83 6.52
CA PRO A 94 11.22 -15.18 6.56
C PRO A 94 10.40 -16.02 5.61
N ARG A 95 11.06 -16.70 4.67
CA ARG A 95 10.36 -17.64 3.80
C ARG A 95 9.71 -18.66 4.72
N PRO A 96 8.40 -18.88 4.65
CA PRO A 96 7.78 -19.95 5.41
C PRO A 96 8.49 -21.27 5.06
N PRO A 97 8.63 -22.19 6.03
CA PRO A 97 9.14 -23.52 5.74
C PRO A 97 8.29 -24.17 4.63
N GLU A 98 8.90 -25.06 3.86
CA GLU A 98 8.18 -25.79 2.81
C GLU A 98 6.97 -26.53 3.40
N LYS A 99 5.80 -26.36 2.76
CA LYS A 99 4.56 -26.96 3.24
C LYS A 99 4.47 -28.45 2.88
N PHE A 100 5.00 -28.82 1.71
CA PHE A 100 4.95 -30.18 1.18
C PHE A 100 6.25 -30.54 0.45
N GLU A 101 6.67 -31.79 0.59
CA GLU A 101 7.81 -32.38 -0.13
C GLU A 101 7.29 -33.46 -1.10
N LEU A 102 7.22 -33.13 -2.40
CA LEU A 102 6.65 -34.02 -3.42
C LEU A 102 7.71 -34.99 -3.96
N LYS A 103 7.71 -36.23 -3.45
CA LYS A 103 8.63 -37.30 -3.89
C LYS A 103 7.99 -38.18 -4.94
N GLY A 104 8.64 -38.33 -6.10
CA GLY A 104 8.17 -39.29 -7.10
C GLY A 104 8.89 -39.30 -8.45
N HIS A 105 9.57 -38.21 -8.81
CA HIS A 105 10.44 -38.22 -9.98
C HIS A 105 11.67 -39.08 -9.74
N ARG A 106 12.12 -39.78 -10.80
CA ARG A 106 13.30 -40.65 -10.74
C ARG A 106 14.59 -39.91 -11.08
N ASP A 107 14.45 -38.72 -11.65
CA ASP A 107 15.56 -37.88 -12.06
C ASP A 107 15.26 -36.40 -11.73
N THR A 108 16.16 -35.51 -12.12
CA THR A 108 16.04 -34.06 -11.92
C THR A 108 14.72 -33.52 -12.49
N VAL A 109 14.12 -32.56 -11.78
CA VAL A 109 12.95 -31.82 -12.24
C VAL A 109 13.44 -30.64 -13.06
N THR A 110 13.06 -30.60 -14.33
CA THR A 110 13.49 -29.57 -15.29
C THR A 110 12.56 -28.35 -15.25
N ARG A 111 11.26 -28.58 -15.08
CA ARG A 111 10.24 -27.54 -15.14
C ARG A 111 9.07 -27.81 -14.21
N VAL A 112 8.45 -26.74 -13.71
CA VAL A 112 7.22 -26.77 -12.92
C VAL A 112 6.28 -25.68 -13.41
N VAL A 113 5.00 -26.01 -13.58
CA VAL A 113 3.96 -25.09 -14.06
C VAL A 113 2.69 -25.27 -13.24
N PHE A 114 2.08 -24.15 -12.85
CA PHE A 114 0.77 -24.13 -12.22
C PHE A 114 -0.34 -24.07 -13.27
N HIS A 115 -1.42 -24.78 -12.99
CA HIS A 115 -2.64 -24.63 -13.76
C HIS A 115 -3.29 -23.26 -13.45
N PRO A 116 -3.84 -22.55 -14.44
CA PRO A 116 -4.40 -21.21 -14.23
C PRO A 116 -5.69 -21.19 -13.39
N THR A 117 -6.45 -22.30 -13.35
CA THR A 117 -7.79 -22.35 -12.73
C THR A 117 -8.01 -23.45 -11.70
N PHE A 118 -7.13 -24.44 -11.61
CA PHE A 118 -7.32 -25.62 -10.75
C PHE A 118 -6.12 -25.73 -9.84
N ASP A 119 -6.27 -26.40 -8.70
CA ASP A 119 -5.22 -26.55 -7.69
C ASP A 119 -4.18 -27.61 -8.06
N ILE A 120 -3.77 -27.58 -9.32
CA ILE A 120 -2.97 -28.58 -9.98
C ILE A 120 -1.62 -27.98 -10.36
N LEU A 121 -0.58 -28.76 -10.13
CA LEU A 121 0.79 -28.47 -10.50
C LEU A 121 1.32 -29.57 -11.41
N ALA A 122 1.86 -29.20 -12.56
CA ALA A 122 2.57 -30.11 -13.46
C ALA A 122 4.08 -29.95 -13.27
N SER A 123 4.78 -31.06 -13.13
CA SER A 123 6.25 -31.11 -13.10
C SER A 123 6.78 -32.00 -14.21
N ALA A 124 7.80 -31.51 -14.90
CA ALA A 124 8.54 -32.22 -15.93
C ALA A 124 9.90 -32.65 -15.39
N SER A 125 10.39 -33.79 -15.87
CA SER A 125 11.66 -34.34 -15.42
C SER A 125 12.46 -34.96 -16.55
N GLU A 126 13.76 -35.13 -16.30
CA GLU A 126 14.66 -35.89 -17.15
C GLU A 126 14.30 -37.39 -17.23
N ASP A 127 13.44 -37.89 -16.33
CA ASP A 127 12.91 -39.25 -16.37
C ASP A 127 11.92 -39.53 -17.54
N ALA A 128 11.80 -38.58 -18.47
CA ALA A 128 10.90 -38.58 -19.63
C ALA A 128 9.41 -38.66 -19.25
N THR A 129 9.06 -38.27 -18.02
CA THR A 129 7.67 -38.22 -17.55
C THR A 129 7.27 -36.82 -17.12
N ILE A 130 5.98 -36.55 -17.27
CA ILE A 130 5.33 -35.38 -16.69
C ILE A 130 4.42 -35.88 -15.58
N LYS A 131 4.56 -35.35 -14.38
CA LYS A 131 3.72 -35.70 -13.23
C LYS A 131 2.80 -34.54 -12.89
N ILE A 132 1.58 -34.88 -12.55
CA ILE A 132 0.54 -33.97 -12.11
C ILE A 132 0.33 -34.20 -10.62
N TRP A 133 0.32 -33.11 -9.86
CA TRP A 133 0.20 -33.06 -8.41
C TRP A 133 -0.94 -32.13 -8.04
N ASP A 134 -1.67 -32.50 -7.01
CA ASP A 134 -2.52 -31.54 -6.30
C ASP A 134 -1.65 -30.85 -5.25
N TYR A 135 -1.49 -29.53 -5.35
CA TYR A 135 -0.60 -28.79 -4.44
C TYR A 135 -1.27 -28.46 -3.10
N GLU A 136 -2.59 -28.61 -2.96
CA GLU A 136 -3.30 -28.39 -1.70
C GLU A 136 -3.16 -29.59 -0.76
N SER A 137 -3.29 -30.81 -1.31
CA SER A 137 -3.11 -32.07 -0.60
C SER A 137 -1.68 -32.61 -0.63
N GLY A 138 -0.90 -32.24 -1.65
CA GLY A 138 0.43 -32.80 -1.92
C GLY A 138 0.39 -34.20 -2.52
N GLU A 139 -0.77 -34.65 -3.00
CA GLU A 139 -0.93 -36.00 -3.55
C GLU A 139 -0.55 -36.08 -5.04
N HIS A 140 -0.06 -37.25 -5.45
CA HIS A 140 0.23 -37.56 -6.84
C HIS A 140 -1.05 -37.99 -7.56
N GLU A 141 -1.52 -37.18 -8.50
CA GLU A 141 -2.73 -37.54 -9.25
C GLU A 141 -2.41 -38.46 -10.43
N ARG A 142 -1.51 -38.03 -11.33
CA ARG A 142 -1.31 -38.70 -12.62
C ARG A 142 0.12 -38.58 -13.12
N THR A 143 0.57 -39.62 -13.83
CA THR A 143 1.83 -39.60 -14.59
C THR A 143 1.51 -39.70 -16.08
N LEU A 144 1.90 -38.70 -16.85
CA LEU A 144 1.86 -38.71 -18.30
C LEU A 144 3.16 -39.32 -18.82
N LYS A 145 3.03 -40.41 -19.57
CA LYS A 145 4.14 -41.09 -20.24
C LYS A 145 3.91 -41.06 -21.74
N GLY A 146 4.97 -40.92 -22.50
CA GLY A 146 4.90 -40.88 -23.97
C GLY A 146 6.16 -40.34 -24.61
N HIS A 147 6.92 -39.51 -23.89
CA HIS A 147 8.22 -39.03 -24.33
C HIS A 147 9.26 -40.16 -24.20
N THR A 148 10.06 -40.33 -25.24
CA THR A 148 11.21 -41.25 -25.27
C THR A 148 12.50 -40.59 -24.79
N ALA A 149 12.50 -39.26 -24.69
CA ALA A 149 13.62 -38.43 -24.29
C ALA A 149 13.21 -37.52 -23.10
N PRO A 150 14.19 -36.93 -22.39
CA PRO A 150 13.96 -36.00 -21.28
C PRO A 150 12.98 -34.86 -21.65
N VAL A 151 12.02 -34.58 -20.76
CA VAL A 151 11.10 -33.45 -20.97
C VAL A 151 11.78 -32.19 -20.46
N GLN A 152 12.06 -31.26 -21.37
CA GLN A 152 12.83 -30.04 -21.07
C GLN A 152 11.94 -28.89 -20.59
N ASP A 153 10.73 -28.76 -21.13
CA ASP A 153 9.81 -27.69 -20.82
C ASP A 153 8.36 -28.16 -20.96
N VAL A 154 7.46 -27.49 -20.26
CA VAL A 154 6.01 -27.71 -20.26
C VAL A 154 5.34 -26.34 -20.12
N SER A 155 4.21 -26.15 -20.78
CA SER A 155 3.43 -24.91 -20.65
C SER A 155 1.94 -25.20 -20.76
N PHE A 156 1.16 -24.65 -19.84
CA PHE A 156 -0.30 -24.64 -19.99
C PHE A 156 -0.73 -23.51 -20.93
N ASP A 157 -1.83 -23.75 -21.65
CA ASP A 157 -2.59 -22.68 -22.29
C ASP A 157 -3.29 -21.79 -21.23
N HIS A 158 -3.70 -20.59 -21.59
CA HIS A 158 -4.48 -19.68 -20.74
C HIS A 158 -5.76 -20.35 -20.20
N THR A 159 -6.40 -21.18 -21.02
CA THR A 159 -7.60 -21.93 -20.61
C THR A 159 -7.27 -23.14 -19.74
N GLY A 160 -6.01 -23.56 -19.67
CA GLY A 160 -5.57 -24.74 -18.92
C GLY A 160 -5.97 -26.09 -19.54
N LYS A 161 -6.72 -26.08 -20.64
CA LYS A 161 -7.21 -27.31 -21.29
C LYS A 161 -6.09 -28.10 -21.99
N TRP A 162 -5.02 -27.42 -22.40
CA TRP A 162 -3.89 -27.99 -23.12
C TRP A 162 -2.61 -27.79 -22.33
N LEU A 163 -1.77 -28.82 -22.35
CA LEU A 163 -0.45 -28.90 -21.74
C LEU A 163 0.55 -29.45 -22.76
#